data_AF-A0A0Q6TP98-F1
#
_entry.id   AF-A0A0Q6TP98-F1
#
_cell.length_a   1.000
_cell.length_b   1.000
_cell.length_c   1.000
_cell.angle_alpha   90.00
_cell.angle_beta   90.00
_cell.angle_gamma   90.00
#
_symmetry.space_group_name_H-M   'P 1'
#
loop_
_entity.id
_entity.type
_entity.pdbx_description
1 polymer ?
#
loop_
_entity_poly.entity_id
_entity_poly.type
_entity_poly.pdbx_seq_one_letter_code
_entity_poly.pdbx_strand_id
1 'polypeptide(L)'
;MRSFRIKPFAVLLLVSLFIAAFVYLDSRYTQFRGSLTELRGVKLADARDEVLYRLGTPSHVIDPKTLDSPEAQRFQLVYSVNAEPDDVNRMPAGKRIEDYLEWSYEASGDPARLTVTFGANGQVKSLGVYCTSAKCWEAIAGIEGGATEEEVLRLGTPHVVKVESATKTVVFEDLGVKVYLTKGKAYMVEISGPQQPGSSRFRHFIHTLL
;
A
#
# COMPACT_ATOMS: atom_id res chain seq x y z
N MET A 1 12.46 29.42 51.38
CA MET A 1 11.94 29.11 50.04
C MET A 1 12.73 29.91 49.00
N ARG A 2 13.51 29.26 48.12
CA ARG A 2 14.21 29.95 47.02
C ARG A 2 13.27 29.97 45.80
N SER A 3 12.92 31.16 45.31
CA SER A 3 12.16 31.28 44.07
C SER A 3 13.07 30.92 42.88
N PHE A 4 12.73 29.87 42.15
CA PHE A 4 13.40 29.50 40.92
C PHE A 4 12.98 30.50 39.83
N ARG A 5 13.79 31.53 39.57
CA ARG A 5 13.59 32.40 38.41
C ARG A 5 14.12 31.68 37.18
N ILE A 6 13.22 31.11 36.38
CA ILE A 6 13.55 30.57 35.06
C ILE A 6 14.11 31.72 34.23
N LYS A 7 15.35 31.60 33.76
CA LYS A 7 15.97 32.61 32.91
C LYS A 7 15.23 32.65 31.57
N PRO A 8 14.96 33.83 30.99
CA PRO A 8 14.25 33.97 29.72
C PRO A 8 14.89 33.16 28.58
N PHE A 9 16.21 32.97 28.63
CA PHE A 9 16.95 32.12 27.70
C PHE A 9 16.50 30.65 27.71
N ALA A 10 16.19 30.09 28.89
CA ALA A 10 15.71 28.71 28.99
C ALA A 10 14.33 28.54 28.34
N VAL A 11 13.45 29.54 28.49
CA VAL A 11 12.14 29.54 27.83
C VAL A 11 12.28 29.58 26.31
N LEU A 12 13.14 30.47 25.79
CA LEU A 12 13.39 30.56 24.34
C LEU A 12 13.98 29.26 23.77
N LEU A 13 14.91 28.62 24.49
CA LEU A 13 15.47 27.34 24.08
C LEU A 13 14.39 26.25 24.01
N LEU A 14 13.54 26.13 25.04
CA LEU A 14 12.44 25.16 25.04
C LEU A 14 11.44 25.41 23.92
N VAL A 15 11.09 26.68 23.65
CA VAL A 15 10.22 27.04 22.52
C VAL A 15 10.88 26.66 21.19
N SER A 16 12.18 26.93 21.01
CA SER A 16 12.88 26.55 19.78
C SER A 16 12.95 25.04 19.55
N LEU A 17 13.18 24.25 20.61
CA LEU A 17 13.17 22.79 20.56
C LEU A 17 11.78 22.26 20.24
N PHE A 18 10.74 22.85 20.82
CA PHE A 18 9.36 22.48 20.54
C PHE A 18 8.99 22.75 19.06
N ILE A 19 9.37 23.91 18.53
CA ILE A 19 9.15 24.25 17.11
C ILE A 19 9.91 23.28 16.20
N ALA A 20 11.18 23.00 16.51
CA ALA A 20 11.99 22.07 15.73
C ALA A 20 11.40 20.65 15.72
N ALA A 21 10.96 20.16 16.88
CA ALA A 21 10.28 18.87 17.00
C ALA A 21 8.97 18.87 16.21
N PHE A 22 8.15 19.91 16.33
CA PHE A 22 6.88 20.02 15.59
C PHE A 22 7.09 19.98 14.08
N VAL A 23 8.03 20.77 13.55
CA VAL A 23 8.35 20.80 12.11
C VAL A 23 8.87 19.44 11.63
N TYR A 24 9.71 18.78 12.43
CA TYR A 24 10.20 17.44 12.12
C TYR A 24 9.05 16.42 12.05
N LEU A 25 8.14 16.43 13.03
CA LEU A 25 6.98 15.53 13.07
C LEU A 25 6.03 15.80 11.89
N ASP A 26 5.71 17.05 11.60
CA ASP A 26 4.85 17.43 10.47
C ASP A 26 5.43 16.98 9.12
N SER A 27 6.75 17.13 8.93
CA SER A 27 7.44 16.63 7.74
C SER A 27 7.33 15.11 7.61
N ARG A 28 7.51 14.36 8.71
CA ARG A 28 7.40 12.89 8.69
C ARG A 28 5.97 12.43 8.46
N TYR A 29 5.00 13.14 9.04
CA TYR A 29 3.58 12.88 8.80
C TYR A 29 3.20 13.09 7.33
N THR A 30 3.68 14.17 6.73
CA THR A 30 3.39 14.48 5.32
C THR A 30 3.98 13.43 4.39
N GLN A 31 5.23 13.01 4.62
CA GLN A 31 5.86 11.91 3.88
C GLN A 31 5.07 10.60 4.03
N PHE A 32 4.69 10.26 5.27
CA PHE A 32 3.86 9.09 5.57
C PHE A 32 2.54 9.13 4.78
N ARG A 33 1.80 10.25 4.82
CA ARG A 33 0.54 10.40 4.08
C ARG A 33 0.73 10.30 2.58
N GLY A 34 1.81 10.86 2.04
CA GLY A 34 2.16 10.73 0.62
C GLY A 34 2.30 9.26 0.22
N SER A 35 3.05 8.48 1.01
CA SER A 35 3.27 7.05 0.76
C SER A 35 2.01 6.18 0.81
N LEU A 36 0.94 6.66 1.45
CA LEU A 36 -0.37 5.98 1.50
C LEU A 36 -1.25 6.25 0.28
N THR A 37 -0.85 7.17 -0.58
CA THR A 37 -1.66 7.60 -1.74
C THR A 37 -0.98 7.37 -3.07
N GLU A 38 0.31 7.02 -3.07
CA GLU A 38 1.13 6.88 -4.26
C GLU A 38 2.07 5.69 -4.15
N LEU A 39 2.18 4.91 -5.22
CA LEU A 39 3.13 3.81 -5.32
C LEU A 39 3.71 3.76 -6.74
N ARG A 40 5.04 3.81 -6.85
CA ARG A 40 5.78 3.83 -8.13
C ARG A 40 5.27 4.89 -9.11
N GLY A 41 4.94 6.07 -8.59
CA GLY A 41 4.42 7.17 -9.39
C GLY A 41 2.93 7.06 -9.74
N VAL A 42 2.20 6.01 -9.36
CA VAL A 42 0.75 5.92 -9.58
C VAL A 42 0.02 6.31 -8.30
N LYS A 43 -1.02 7.15 -8.42
CA LYS A 43 -1.82 7.61 -7.28
C LYS A 43 -3.17 6.92 -7.20
N LEU A 44 -3.71 6.85 -6.00
CA LEU A 44 -5.12 6.55 -5.80
C LEU A 44 -5.97 7.61 -6.54
N ALA A 45 -7.08 7.15 -7.12
CA ALA A 45 -7.98 7.91 -7.98
C ALA A 45 -7.43 8.33 -9.36
N ASP A 46 -6.18 8.00 -9.71
CA ASP A 46 -5.70 8.16 -11.09
C ASP A 46 -6.58 7.37 -12.07
N ALA A 47 -6.80 7.90 -13.26
CA ALA A 47 -7.55 7.21 -14.30
C ALA A 47 -6.65 6.19 -15.04
N ARG A 48 -7.28 5.20 -15.70
CA ARG A 48 -6.57 4.13 -16.44
C ARG A 48 -5.54 4.67 -17.44
N ASP A 49 -5.89 5.72 -18.18
CA ASP A 49 -5.02 6.37 -19.16
C ASP A 49 -3.77 6.97 -18.51
N GLU A 50 -3.91 7.62 -17.35
CA GLU A 50 -2.78 8.13 -16.58
C GLU A 50 -1.86 6.99 -16.10
N VAL A 51 -2.43 5.86 -15.66
CA VAL A 51 -1.65 4.67 -15.29
C VAL A 51 -0.88 4.12 -16.50
N LEU A 52 -1.53 3.97 -17.66
CA LEU A 52 -0.88 3.52 -18.89
C LEU A 52 0.21 4.48 -19.35
N TYR A 53 -0.01 5.79 -19.21
CA TYR A 53 0.99 6.79 -19.56
C TYR A 53 2.26 6.66 -18.70
N ARG A 54 2.12 6.41 -17.40
CA ARG A 54 3.24 6.31 -16.46
C ARG A 54 3.96 4.97 -16.49
N LEU A 55 3.21 3.88 -16.57
CA LEU A 55 3.73 2.52 -16.41
C LEU A 55 3.82 1.74 -17.74
N GLY A 56 3.23 2.25 -18.81
CA GLY A 56 3.09 1.53 -20.07
C GLY A 56 1.99 0.48 -20.02
N THR A 57 2.10 -0.52 -20.90
CA THR A 57 1.13 -1.63 -20.97
C THR A 57 1.39 -2.63 -19.83
N PRO A 58 0.37 -3.07 -19.08
CA PRO A 58 0.55 -4.08 -18.06
C PRO A 58 1.02 -5.41 -18.65
N SER A 59 1.80 -6.16 -17.87
CA SER A 59 2.24 -7.51 -18.25
C SER A 59 1.08 -8.51 -18.24
N HIS A 60 0.22 -8.38 -17.23
CA HIS A 60 -0.92 -9.27 -17.03
C HIS A 60 -2.17 -8.49 -16.59
N VAL A 61 -3.34 -9.06 -16.84
CA VAL A 61 -4.64 -8.58 -16.35
C VAL A 61 -5.40 -9.72 -15.67
N ILE A 62 -6.20 -9.43 -14.65
CA ILE A 62 -6.90 -10.44 -13.85
C ILE A 62 -8.41 -10.38 -14.12
N ASP A 63 -9.02 -11.53 -14.42
CA ASP A 63 -10.43 -11.63 -14.79
C ASP A 63 -11.35 -11.27 -13.60
N PRO A 64 -12.22 -10.26 -13.71
CA PRO A 64 -13.18 -9.93 -12.66
C PRO A 64 -14.13 -11.09 -12.32
N LYS A 65 -14.39 -12.01 -13.26
CA LYS A 65 -15.39 -13.09 -13.09
C LYS A 65 -14.97 -14.19 -12.12
N THR A 66 -13.74 -14.19 -11.64
CA THR A 66 -13.31 -15.19 -10.65
C THR A 66 -13.82 -14.92 -9.22
N LEU A 67 -14.50 -13.80 -8.97
CA LEU A 67 -14.96 -13.48 -7.60
C LEU A 67 -16.33 -14.08 -7.22
N ASP A 68 -17.19 -14.40 -8.19
CA ASP A 68 -18.60 -14.75 -7.93
C ASP A 68 -18.91 -16.27 -7.92
N SER A 69 -17.95 -17.13 -8.27
CA SER A 69 -18.13 -18.60 -8.19
C SER A 69 -17.44 -19.16 -6.93
N PRO A 70 -18.07 -20.11 -6.18
CA PRO A 70 -17.46 -20.76 -5.03
C PRO A 70 -16.13 -21.47 -5.34
N GLU A 71 -15.95 -21.98 -6.56
CA GLU A 71 -14.69 -22.56 -7.04
C GLU A 71 -13.67 -21.48 -7.41
N ALA A 72 -14.15 -20.35 -7.92
CA ALA A 72 -13.34 -19.23 -8.36
C ALA A 72 -12.77 -18.41 -7.19
N GLN A 73 -13.34 -18.54 -5.99
CA GLN A 73 -12.73 -18.02 -4.76
C GLN A 73 -11.34 -18.61 -4.47
N ARG A 74 -10.97 -19.74 -5.10
CA ARG A 74 -9.67 -20.41 -4.89
C ARG A 74 -8.63 -20.08 -5.97
N PHE A 75 -9.04 -19.62 -7.14
CA PHE A 75 -8.15 -19.41 -8.27
C PHE A 75 -8.53 -18.13 -9.00
N GLN A 76 -7.56 -17.24 -9.20
CA GLN A 76 -7.72 -16.07 -10.06
C GLN A 76 -7.19 -16.39 -11.45
N LEU A 77 -7.97 -16.07 -12.47
CA LEU A 77 -7.54 -16.19 -13.86
C LEU A 77 -6.68 -14.97 -14.21
N VAL A 78 -5.45 -15.25 -14.63
CA VAL A 78 -4.46 -14.24 -15.03
C VAL A 78 -4.24 -14.39 -16.53
N TYR A 79 -4.40 -13.29 -17.26
CA TYR A 79 -4.14 -13.25 -18.70
C TYR A 79 -2.89 -12.43 -19.00
N SER A 80 -2.03 -12.97 -19.87
CA SER A 80 -0.86 -12.28 -20.42
C SER A 80 -1.29 -11.35 -21.55
N VAL A 81 -0.88 -10.07 -21.49
CA VAL A 81 -1.31 -9.05 -22.48
C VAL A 81 -0.57 -9.20 -23.82
N ASN A 82 0.72 -9.53 -23.77
CA ASN A 82 1.57 -9.69 -24.95
C ASN A 82 1.97 -11.16 -25.17
N ALA A 83 1.03 -12.07 -24.94
CA ALA A 83 1.26 -13.51 -25.07
C ALA A 83 1.40 -13.93 -26.55
N GLU A 84 2.22 -14.95 -26.80
CA GLU A 84 2.29 -15.61 -28.10
C GLU A 84 0.94 -16.25 -28.48
N PRO A 85 0.65 -16.47 -29.77
CA PRO A 85 -0.65 -16.96 -30.20
C PRO A 85 -1.09 -18.31 -29.61
N ASP A 86 -0.14 -19.14 -29.19
CA ASP A 86 -0.33 -20.46 -28.60
C ASP A 86 -0.32 -20.47 -27.05
N ASP A 87 -0.14 -19.31 -26.40
CA ASP A 87 -0.19 -19.21 -24.94
C ASP A 87 -1.63 -19.45 -24.42
N VAL A 88 -1.77 -20.42 -23.53
CA VAL A 88 -3.04 -20.79 -22.89
C VAL A 88 -3.62 -19.68 -22.02
N ASN A 89 -2.77 -18.76 -21.54
CA ASN A 89 -3.16 -17.61 -20.72
C ASN A 89 -3.25 -16.33 -21.56
N ARG A 90 -3.30 -16.43 -22.89
CA ARG A 90 -3.50 -15.25 -23.73
C ARG A 90 -4.87 -14.61 -23.45
N MET A 91 -4.90 -13.27 -23.50
CA MET A 91 -6.16 -12.54 -23.45
C MET A 91 -7.15 -13.02 -24.53
N PRO A 92 -8.44 -13.25 -24.19
CA PRO A 92 -9.46 -13.63 -25.14
C PRO A 92 -9.59 -12.64 -26.30
N ALA A 93 -9.87 -13.13 -27.51
CA ALA A 93 -10.05 -12.30 -28.68
C ALA A 93 -11.20 -11.28 -28.49
N GLY A 94 -10.97 -10.04 -28.94
CA GLY A 94 -11.94 -8.95 -28.82
C GLY A 94 -12.03 -8.29 -27.44
N LYS A 95 -11.30 -8.80 -26.44
CA LYS A 95 -11.12 -8.14 -25.14
C LYS A 95 -9.98 -7.13 -25.18
N ARG A 96 -10.16 -6.03 -24.45
CA ARG A 96 -9.11 -5.03 -24.24
C ARG A 96 -8.69 -5.04 -22.78
N ILE A 97 -7.51 -4.50 -22.49
CA ILE A 97 -7.00 -4.39 -21.10
C ILE A 97 -7.94 -3.57 -20.22
N GLU A 98 -8.66 -2.61 -20.79
CA GLU A 98 -9.61 -1.77 -20.07
C GLU A 98 -10.87 -2.52 -19.59
N ASP A 99 -11.13 -3.72 -20.13
CA ASP A 99 -12.24 -4.56 -19.68
C ASP A 99 -11.97 -5.24 -18.32
N TYR A 100 -10.71 -5.20 -17.86
CA TYR A 100 -10.26 -5.83 -16.61
C TYR A 100 -10.11 -4.79 -15.51
N LEU A 101 -10.43 -5.16 -14.28
CA LEU A 101 -10.35 -4.25 -13.13
C LEU A 101 -9.01 -4.33 -12.41
N GLU A 102 -8.16 -5.30 -12.72
CA GLU A 102 -6.87 -5.44 -12.04
C GLU A 102 -5.77 -5.71 -13.05
N TRP A 103 -4.72 -4.91 -12.96
CA TRP A 103 -3.56 -4.90 -13.84
C TRP A 103 -2.31 -5.20 -13.04
N SER A 104 -1.42 -6.02 -13.60
CA SER A 104 -0.15 -6.36 -12.98
C SER A 104 1.01 -5.91 -13.87
N TYR A 105 1.97 -5.24 -13.24
CA TYR A 105 3.20 -4.76 -13.85
C TYR A 105 4.38 -5.51 -13.23
N GLU A 106 5.00 -6.34 -14.06
CA GLU A 106 6.23 -7.06 -13.75
C GLU A 106 7.29 -6.61 -14.76
N ALA A 107 8.33 -5.94 -14.28
CA ALA A 107 9.47 -5.58 -15.10
C ALA A 107 10.49 -6.73 -15.10
N SER A 108 11.10 -7.01 -16.24
CA SER A 108 12.14 -8.05 -16.33
C SER A 108 13.29 -7.73 -15.37
N GLY A 109 13.58 -8.65 -14.45
CA GLY A 109 14.62 -8.49 -13.43
C GLY A 109 14.20 -7.70 -12.18
N ASP A 110 12.97 -7.20 -12.09
CA ASP A 110 12.44 -6.58 -10.88
C ASP A 110 11.82 -7.65 -9.96
N PRO A 111 12.31 -7.81 -8.71
CA PRO A 111 11.75 -8.78 -7.76
C PRO A 111 10.37 -8.38 -7.21
N ALA A 112 9.91 -7.15 -7.49
CA ALA A 112 8.61 -6.63 -7.08
C ALA A 112 7.63 -6.57 -8.25
N ARG A 113 6.40 -6.98 -7.97
CA ARG A 113 5.25 -6.89 -8.86
C ARG A 113 4.30 -5.83 -8.34
N LEU A 114 3.96 -4.84 -9.17
CA LEU A 114 2.94 -3.85 -8.85
C LEU A 114 1.59 -4.31 -9.39
N THR A 115 0.59 -4.36 -8.52
CA THR A 115 -0.81 -4.61 -8.86
C THR A 115 -1.59 -3.32 -8.73
N VAL A 116 -2.35 -2.95 -9.75
CA VAL A 116 -3.23 -1.79 -9.78
C VAL A 116 -4.67 -2.27 -9.94
N THR A 117 -5.51 -2.00 -8.95
CA THR A 117 -6.93 -2.35 -8.98
C THR A 117 -7.77 -1.10 -9.21
N PHE A 118 -8.65 -1.14 -10.20
CA PHE A 118 -9.56 -0.07 -10.59
C PHE A 118 -10.96 -0.29 -9.99
N GLY A 119 -11.61 0.81 -9.62
CA GLY A 119 -13.03 0.85 -9.34
C GLY A 119 -13.88 0.77 -10.61
N ALA A 120 -15.19 0.62 -10.45
CA ALA A 120 -16.14 0.61 -11.56
C ALA A 120 -16.15 1.92 -12.37
N ASN A 121 -15.71 3.03 -11.75
CA ASN A 121 -15.54 4.33 -12.39
C ASN A 121 -14.25 4.44 -13.23
N GLY A 122 -13.45 3.38 -13.32
CA GLY A 122 -12.19 3.38 -14.08
C GLY A 122 -11.04 4.12 -13.40
N GLN A 123 -11.16 4.45 -12.11
CA GLN A 123 -10.08 5.08 -11.34
C GLN A 123 -9.40 4.07 -10.40
N VAL A 124 -8.14 4.30 -10.07
CA VAL A 124 -7.37 3.47 -9.13
C VAL A 124 -8.04 3.46 -7.76
N LYS A 125 -8.43 2.28 -7.31
CA LYS A 125 -9.04 2.01 -6.01
C LYS A 125 -8.01 1.51 -4.99
N SER A 126 -7.07 0.67 -5.44
CA SER A 126 -5.97 0.16 -4.63
C SER A 126 -4.71 -0.09 -5.45
N LEU A 127 -3.57 0.00 -4.76
CA LEU A 127 -2.24 -0.27 -5.28
C LEU A 127 -1.59 -1.29 -4.36
N GLY A 128 -1.17 -2.43 -4.92
CA GLY A 128 -0.48 -3.49 -4.20
C GLY A 128 0.92 -3.67 -4.74
N VAL A 129 1.88 -3.96 -3.87
CA VAL A 129 3.17 -4.49 -4.29
C VAL A 129 3.40 -5.85 -3.65
N TYR A 130 3.71 -6.83 -4.48
CA TYR A 130 4.05 -8.19 -4.09
C TYR A 130 5.56 -8.40 -4.29
N CYS A 131 6.16 -9.18 -3.40
CA CYS A 131 7.57 -9.49 -3.43
C CYS A 131 7.86 -10.97 -3.33
N THR A 132 8.88 -11.41 -4.06
CA THR A 132 9.44 -12.76 -3.95
C THR A 132 10.68 -12.83 -3.04
N SER A 133 11.32 -11.70 -2.76
CA SER A 133 12.54 -11.61 -1.94
C SER A 133 12.36 -10.72 -0.70
N ALA A 134 13.40 -10.58 0.13
CA ALA A 134 13.41 -9.48 1.10
C ALA A 134 13.72 -8.16 0.36
N LYS A 135 13.19 -7.03 0.86
CA LYS A 135 13.54 -5.66 0.47
C LYS A 135 13.43 -5.33 -1.03
N CYS A 136 12.37 -5.76 -1.71
CA CYS A 136 12.16 -5.39 -3.13
C CYS A 136 11.29 -4.14 -3.34
N TRP A 137 10.75 -3.53 -2.28
CA TRP A 137 9.97 -2.31 -2.37
C TRP A 137 10.39 -1.30 -1.31
N GLU A 138 10.21 -0.01 -1.63
CA GLU A 138 10.47 1.12 -0.73
C GLU A 138 9.42 1.19 0.38
N ALA A 139 9.79 1.68 1.55
CA ALA A 139 8.91 1.72 2.71
C ALA A 139 7.54 2.39 2.41
N ILE A 140 6.46 1.61 2.53
CA ILE A 140 5.07 2.09 2.42
C ILE A 140 4.52 2.18 3.84
N ALA A 141 4.12 3.37 4.26
CA ALA A 141 3.75 3.61 5.66
C ALA A 141 4.87 3.27 6.67
N GLY A 142 6.13 3.22 6.24
CA GLY A 142 7.26 2.73 7.07
C GLY A 142 7.46 1.21 7.05
N ILE A 143 6.68 0.45 6.26
CA ILE A 143 6.82 -1.00 6.10
C ILE A 143 7.61 -1.31 4.83
N GLU A 144 8.75 -1.97 5.02
CA GLU A 144 9.59 -2.50 3.93
C GLU A 144 9.24 -3.95 3.59
N GLY A 145 9.67 -4.40 2.40
CA GLY A 145 9.60 -5.82 2.03
C GLY A 145 10.38 -6.70 2.99
N GLY A 146 9.70 -7.68 3.59
CA GLY A 146 10.29 -8.59 4.58
C GLY A 146 10.23 -8.09 6.03
N ALA A 147 9.58 -6.94 6.30
CA ALA A 147 9.34 -6.45 7.65
C ALA A 147 8.69 -7.55 8.52
N THR A 148 9.13 -7.65 9.76
CA THR A 148 8.59 -8.58 10.75
C THR A 148 7.16 -8.20 11.14
N GLU A 149 6.41 -9.17 11.65
CA GLU A 149 5.08 -8.90 12.18
C GLU A 149 5.09 -7.80 13.26
N GLU A 150 6.10 -7.78 14.14
CA GLU A 150 6.24 -6.72 15.14
C GLU A 150 6.37 -5.34 14.51
N GLU A 151 7.20 -5.20 13.47
CA GLU A 151 7.35 -3.94 12.74
C GLU A 151 6.05 -3.50 12.06
N VAL A 152 5.30 -4.46 11.49
CA VAL A 152 3.97 -4.18 10.91
C VAL A 152 3.00 -3.69 11.98
N LEU A 153 3.01 -4.29 13.18
CA LEU A 153 2.15 -3.90 14.30
C LEU A 153 2.54 -2.56 14.94
N ARG A 154 3.70 -1.97 14.62
CA ARG A 154 4.05 -0.58 15.00
C ARG A 154 3.20 0.46 14.28
N LEU A 155 2.50 0.08 13.21
CA LEU A 155 1.47 0.94 12.63
C LEU A 155 0.34 1.21 13.63
N GLY A 156 0.06 0.26 14.53
CA GLY A 156 -0.91 0.39 15.62
C GLY A 156 -1.81 -0.85 15.74
N THR A 157 -3.03 -0.69 16.24
CA THR A 157 -3.96 -1.81 16.43
C THR A 157 -4.68 -2.15 15.12
N PRO A 158 -4.51 -3.36 14.56
CA PRO A 158 -5.21 -3.74 13.34
C PRO A 158 -6.70 -3.94 13.57
N HIS A 159 -7.49 -3.66 12.54
CA HIS A 159 -8.95 -3.84 12.53
C HIS A 159 -9.32 -5.28 12.22
N VAL A 160 -8.60 -5.90 11.27
CA VAL A 160 -8.81 -7.28 10.87
C VAL A 160 -7.49 -8.02 10.90
N VAL A 161 -7.50 -9.19 11.52
CA VAL A 161 -6.40 -10.16 11.47
C VAL A 161 -6.98 -11.50 11.05
N LYS A 162 -6.55 -12.00 9.89
CA LYS A 162 -7.00 -13.27 9.34
C LYS A 162 -5.80 -14.17 9.09
N VAL A 163 -5.89 -15.44 9.48
CA VAL A 163 -4.85 -16.44 9.21
C VAL A 163 -5.46 -17.51 8.31
N GLU A 164 -4.86 -17.71 7.14
CA GLU A 164 -5.28 -18.70 6.15
C GLU A 164 -4.05 -19.48 5.69
N SER A 165 -3.99 -20.77 6.03
CA SER A 165 -2.84 -21.62 5.74
C SER A 165 -1.54 -21.02 6.30
N ALA A 166 -0.53 -20.78 5.45
CA ALA A 166 0.77 -20.21 5.80
C ALA A 166 0.82 -18.67 5.70
N THR A 167 -0.32 -18.02 5.50
CA THR A 167 -0.42 -16.57 5.31
C THR A 167 -1.26 -15.93 6.40
N LYS A 168 -0.81 -14.77 6.89
CA LYS A 168 -1.54 -13.89 7.81
C LYS A 168 -1.78 -12.55 7.14
N THR A 169 -3.04 -12.13 7.11
CA THR A 169 -3.47 -10.84 6.59
C THR A 169 -3.79 -9.91 7.76
N VAL A 170 -3.20 -8.72 7.76
CA VAL A 170 -3.38 -7.69 8.78
C VAL A 170 -3.89 -6.42 8.09
N VAL A 171 -5.04 -5.89 8.53
CA VAL A 171 -5.69 -4.74 7.91
C VAL A 171 -5.77 -3.58 8.90
N PHE A 172 -5.31 -2.42 8.47
CA PHE A 172 -5.42 -1.13 9.13
C PHE A 172 -6.38 -0.24 8.31
N GLU A 173 -7.69 -0.41 8.51
CA GLU A 173 -8.73 0.22 7.67
C GLU A 173 -8.70 1.75 7.72
N ASP A 174 -8.30 2.30 8.86
CA ASP A 174 -8.15 3.74 9.08
C ASP A 174 -6.96 4.34 8.31
N LEU A 175 -5.92 3.56 8.09
CA LEU A 175 -4.78 3.89 7.23
C LEU A 175 -5.02 3.52 5.76
N GLY A 176 -6.00 2.66 5.48
CA GLY A 176 -6.19 2.06 4.17
C GLY A 176 -5.09 1.07 3.78
N VAL A 177 -4.38 0.49 4.77
CA VAL A 177 -3.24 -0.41 4.55
C VAL A 177 -3.63 -1.85 4.86
N LYS A 178 -3.32 -2.76 3.95
CA LYS A 178 -3.40 -4.20 4.18
C LYS A 178 -2.04 -4.84 3.94
N VAL A 179 -1.59 -5.66 4.88
CA VAL A 179 -0.30 -6.33 4.83
C VAL A 179 -0.51 -7.84 4.86
N TYR A 180 0.16 -8.54 3.97
CA TYR A 180 0.20 -9.99 3.92
C TYR A 180 1.57 -10.48 4.39
N LEU A 181 1.53 -11.37 5.38
CA LEU A 181 2.70 -11.94 6.03
C LEU A 181 2.77 -13.43 5.71
N THR A 182 3.97 -13.94 5.47
CA THR A 182 4.25 -15.37 5.44
C THR A 182 5.43 -15.64 6.36
N LYS A 183 5.34 -16.67 7.21
CA LYS A 183 6.35 -16.97 8.24
C LYS A 183 6.73 -15.73 9.08
N GLY A 184 5.74 -14.89 9.40
CA GLY A 184 5.93 -13.67 10.20
C GLY A 184 6.64 -12.51 9.48
N LYS A 185 6.79 -12.55 8.14
CA LYS A 185 7.41 -11.49 7.34
C LYS A 185 6.49 -10.98 6.23
N ALA A 186 6.46 -9.66 6.05
CA ALA A 186 5.64 -9.01 5.03
C ALA A 186 6.17 -9.36 3.62
N TYR A 187 5.30 -9.89 2.76
CA TYR A 187 5.64 -10.21 1.36
C TYR A 187 4.70 -9.54 0.36
N MET A 188 3.62 -8.92 0.84
CA MET A 188 2.80 -8.01 0.04
C MET A 188 2.21 -6.93 0.94
N VAL A 189 2.11 -5.72 0.39
CA VAL A 189 1.37 -4.62 1.00
C VAL A 189 0.46 -3.99 -0.05
N GLU A 190 -0.75 -3.66 0.37
CA GLU A 190 -1.79 -3.03 -0.44
C GLU A 190 -2.21 -1.73 0.26
N ILE A 191 -2.20 -0.63 -0.49
CA ILE A 191 -2.78 0.64 -0.10
C ILE A 191 -4.11 0.83 -0.83
N SER A 192 -5.10 1.33 -0.13
CA SER A 192 -6.43 1.64 -0.64
C SER A 192 -6.88 2.96 -0.04
N GLY A 193 -7.80 3.65 -0.71
CA GLY A 193 -8.38 4.88 -0.17
C GLY A 193 -8.95 4.64 1.23
N PRO A 194 -8.75 5.56 2.20
CA PRO A 194 -9.25 5.37 3.56
C PRO A 194 -10.77 5.17 3.55
N GLN A 195 -11.25 4.07 4.14
CA GLN A 195 -12.66 3.68 4.01
C GLN A 195 -13.60 4.51 4.90
N GLN A 196 -13.08 5.24 5.89
CA GLN A 196 -13.90 6.10 6.76
C GLN A 196 -13.34 7.53 6.86
N PRO A 197 -14.11 8.55 6.43
CA PRO A 197 -13.73 9.96 6.56
C PRO A 197 -13.72 10.51 8.01
N GLY A 198 -14.06 9.72 9.04
CA GLY A 198 -14.34 10.24 10.39
C GLY A 198 -13.42 9.72 11.48
N SER A 199 -12.68 10.62 12.12
CA SER A 199 -12.15 10.55 13.51
C SER A 199 -10.87 9.76 13.86
N SER A 200 -10.33 8.81 13.06
CA SER A 200 -9.13 8.04 13.50
C SER A 200 -7.78 8.75 13.29
N ARG A 201 -7.70 9.78 12.43
CA ARG A 201 -6.42 10.32 11.89
C ARG A 201 -5.41 10.86 12.91
N PHE A 202 -5.82 11.19 14.13
CA PHE A 202 -4.93 11.79 15.13
C PHE A 202 -4.39 10.80 16.19
N ARG A 203 -5.08 9.67 16.44
CA ARG A 203 -4.66 8.74 17.50
C ARG A 203 -3.44 7.90 17.11
N HIS A 204 -3.32 7.51 15.85
CA HIS A 204 -2.23 6.63 15.42
C HIS A 204 -0.87 7.35 15.31
N PHE A 205 -0.85 8.60 14.84
CA PHE A 205 0.40 9.33 14.66
C PHE A 205 1.20 9.49 15.96
N ILE A 206 0.52 9.65 17.10
CA ILE A 206 1.18 9.77 18.40
C ILE A 206 1.79 8.44 18.86
N HIS A 207 1.20 7.30 18.50
CA HIS A 207 1.68 5.98 18.92
C HIS A 207 2.86 5.45 18.09
N THR A 208 3.03 5.89 16.85
CA THR A 208 4.14 5.43 15.99
C THR A 208 5.45 6.21 16.23
N LEU A 209 5.38 7.38 16.89
CA LEU A 209 6.52 8.27 17.11
C LEU A 209 7.11 8.23 18.53
N LEU A 210 6.46 7.52 19.45
CA LEU A 210 6.90 7.26 20.81
C LEU A 210 7.22 5.77 20.97
#